data_AF-A0A235I6Y0-F1
#
_entry.id   AF-A0A235I6Y0-F1
#
_cell.length_a   1.000
_cell.length_b   1.000
_cell.length_c   1.000
_cell.angle_alpha   90.00
_cell.angle_beta   90.00
_cell.angle_gamma   90.00
#
_symmetry.space_group_name_H-M   'P 1'
#
loop_
_entity.id
_entity.type
_entity.pdbx_description
1 polymer ?
#
loop_
_entity_poly.entity_id
_entity_poly.type
_entity_poly.pdbx_seq_one_letter_code
_entity_poly.pdbx_strand_id
1 'polypeptide(L)'
;MDWSHLWLYVSPPVLGGIIGYFTNDIAIKMLFRPYRAIYIAGRRVPFTPGLIPRNQERLALNISKTIMGSLLTPQELQNLARRLLQTERVQSAILWLLRLAIEQIKTDKNEKSTKIVAGILRDLLGESLPRLLKVLARREDFLEAQINQIFDQILLEFQLSEEQATRLADWLLQIVLPPDLLRQTIVDFLTDRTIQIIDEGFREKTSGTYWVVANLFGLRNTLTRLRTFCLDEKEAANSRLQELTQDLQIRDRIRKLLQNLSLQNLPMGTVRQLRKTTRESVRHYLQNSGSDFLQGLTDSVDWENIAVVLLNRVSASPVVSTSLEVMSQELALILEKYLEKDLEAIVAQAIPILSIDEVIVDRVKSTSPADLEAAIEGIVKNELQAIVTLGGVLGFVIGLLQTVFLILSQY
;
A
#
# COMPACT_ATOMS: atom_id res chain seq x y z
N MET A 1 20.40 77.77 74.31
CA MET A 1 20.98 77.19 73.08
C MET A 1 19.91 77.33 72.01
N ASP A 2 20.10 78.29 71.12
CA ASP A 2 19.10 78.64 70.12
C ASP A 2 18.85 77.44 69.20
N TRP A 3 17.62 76.90 69.25
CA TRP A 3 17.18 75.78 68.42
C TRP A 3 17.25 76.09 66.91
N SER A 4 17.40 77.36 66.53
CA SER A 4 17.63 77.82 65.16
C SER A 4 19.02 77.46 64.61
N HIS A 5 20.03 77.23 65.46
CA HIS A 5 21.40 76.92 65.00
C HIS A 5 21.71 75.41 64.90
N LEU A 6 20.90 74.54 65.52
CA LEU A 6 21.05 73.08 65.40
C LEU A 6 20.84 72.57 63.97
N TRP A 7 19.96 73.24 63.21
CA TRP A 7 19.70 72.91 61.81
C TRP A 7 20.95 73.14 60.92
N LEU A 8 21.81 74.09 61.29
CA LEU A 8 23.04 74.40 60.54
C LEU A 8 24.07 73.26 60.59
N TYR A 9 24.08 72.49 61.70
CA TYR A 9 25.05 71.40 61.90
C TYR A 9 24.53 70.03 61.46
N VAL A 10 23.21 69.81 61.51
CA VAL A 10 22.58 68.54 61.11
C VAL A 10 22.21 68.51 59.62
N SER A 11 22.00 69.68 59.00
CA SER A 11 21.65 69.72 57.58
C SER A 11 22.73 69.16 56.63
N PRO A 12 24.05 69.39 56.79
CA PRO A 12 25.02 68.90 55.83
C PRO A 12 25.13 67.36 55.75
N PRO A 13 25.19 66.59 56.86
CA PRO A 13 25.17 65.12 56.83
C PRO A 13 23.89 64.53 56.25
N VAL A 14 22.74 65.08 56.64
CA VAL A 14 21.44 64.58 56.18
C VAL A 14 21.25 64.88 54.70
N LEU A 15 21.51 66.11 54.26
CA LEU A 15 21.44 66.48 52.85
C LEU A 15 22.49 65.73 52.04
N GLY A 16 23.71 65.58 52.54
CA GLY A 16 24.78 64.81 51.91
C GLY A 16 24.38 63.35 51.71
N GLY A 17 23.81 62.71 52.74
CA GLY A 17 23.32 61.33 52.65
C GLY A 17 22.14 61.15 51.71
N ILE A 18 21.18 62.09 51.72
CA ILE A 18 20.05 62.11 50.79
C ILE A 18 20.55 62.28 49.35
N ILE A 19 21.40 63.28 49.09
CA ILE A 19 21.96 63.54 47.77
C ILE A 19 22.78 62.33 47.29
N GLY A 20 23.60 61.73 48.15
CA GLY A 20 24.39 60.54 47.83
C GLY A 20 23.53 59.32 47.47
N TYR A 21 22.46 59.07 48.23
CA TYR A 21 21.50 58.00 47.95
C TYR A 21 20.76 58.24 46.64
N PHE A 22 20.14 59.41 46.46
CA PHE A 22 19.38 59.73 45.25
C PHE A 22 20.25 59.79 43.98
N THR A 23 21.46 60.34 44.09
CA THR A 23 22.38 60.44 42.94
C THR A 23 22.82 59.06 42.47
N ASN A 24 23.13 58.14 43.40
CA ASN A 24 23.49 56.77 43.03
C ASN A 24 22.30 55.97 42.52
N ASP A 25 21.10 56.14 43.08
CA ASP A 25 19.87 55.50 42.57
C ASP A 25 19.57 55.93 41.13
N ILE A 26 19.69 57.22 40.83
CA ILE A 26 19.54 57.75 39.47
C ILE A 26 20.64 57.20 38.55
N ALA A 27 21.90 57.18 39.00
CA ALA A 27 23.01 56.68 38.20
C ALA A 27 22.82 55.21 37.80
N ILE A 28 22.32 54.37 38.72
CA ILE A 28 21.99 52.97 38.41
C ILE A 28 20.84 52.89 37.42
N LYS A 29 19.75 53.65 37.63
CA LYS A 29 18.63 53.71 36.68
C LYS A 29 19.09 54.18 35.29
N MET A 30 20.10 55.06 35.22
CA MET A 30 20.68 55.54 33.97
C MET A 30 21.50 54.48 33.20
N LEU A 31 21.90 53.38 33.84
CA LEU A 31 22.52 52.25 33.14
C LEU A 31 21.52 51.50 32.25
N PHE A 32 20.26 51.44 32.70
CA PHE A 32 19.19 50.69 32.03
C PHE A 32 18.29 51.60 31.18
N ARG A 33 17.98 52.80 31.65
CA ARG A 33 17.08 53.77 31.00
C ARG A 33 17.82 55.07 30.66
N PRO A 34 17.43 55.82 29.61
CA PRO A 34 16.33 55.58 28.68
C PRO A 34 16.69 54.52 27.63
N TYR A 35 15.69 53.78 27.14
CA TYR A 35 15.88 52.70 26.17
C TYR A 35 16.24 53.17 24.75
N ARG A 36 16.04 54.45 24.45
CA ARG A 36 16.34 55.06 23.14
C ARG A 36 17.15 56.33 23.32
N ALA A 37 17.90 56.70 22.28
CA ALA A 37 18.62 57.98 22.27
C ALA A 37 17.61 59.14 22.27
N ILE A 38 17.82 60.10 23.18
CA ILE A 38 16.99 61.30 23.28
C ILE A 38 17.75 62.44 22.60
N TYR A 39 17.07 63.20 21.76
CA TYR A 39 17.62 64.36 21.06
C TYR A 39 16.92 65.63 21.54
N ILE A 40 17.70 66.63 21.95
CA ILE A 40 17.20 67.95 22.36
C ILE A 40 17.93 68.99 21.52
N ALA A 41 17.18 69.86 20.84
CA ALA A 41 17.71 70.90 19.95
C ALA A 41 18.73 70.37 18.91
N GLY A 42 18.46 69.19 18.34
CA GLY A 42 19.32 68.54 17.35
C GLY A 42 20.60 67.90 17.90
N ARG A 43 20.87 67.99 19.21
CA ARG A 43 22.02 67.37 19.87
C ARG A 43 21.56 66.19 20.72
N ARG A 44 22.32 65.09 20.67
CA ARG A 44 22.07 63.88 21.46
C ARG A 44 22.41 64.15 22.93
N VAL A 45 21.49 63.82 23.83
CA VAL A 45 21.73 63.94 25.27
C VAL A 45 22.81 62.93 25.69
N PRO A 46 23.87 63.34 26.42
CA PRO A 46 24.90 62.43 26.89
C PRO A 46 24.25 61.33 27.78
N PHE A 47 24.80 60.12 27.74
CA PHE A 47 24.28 58.97 28.47
C PHE A 47 22.85 58.50 28.05
N THR A 48 22.41 58.81 26.81
CA THR A 48 21.19 58.23 26.22
C THR A 48 21.52 57.51 24.89
N PRO A 49 21.07 56.25 24.65
CA PRO A 49 20.36 55.39 25.59
C PRO A 49 21.30 54.94 26.73
N GLY A 50 20.71 54.30 27.75
CA GLY A 50 21.45 53.73 28.88
C GLY A 50 22.59 52.80 28.42
N LEU A 51 23.57 52.58 29.30
CA LEU A 51 24.79 51.85 28.98
C LEU A 51 24.53 50.42 28.47
N ILE A 52 23.54 49.73 29.04
CA ILE A 52 23.23 48.33 28.70
C ILE A 52 22.50 48.22 27.36
N PRO A 53 21.39 48.94 27.08
CA PRO A 53 20.79 48.96 25.76
C PRO A 53 21.77 49.39 24.66
N ARG A 54 22.67 50.32 24.96
CA ARG A 54 23.69 50.79 24.01
C ARG A 54 24.70 49.70 23.61
N ASN A 55 25.04 48.79 24.52
CA ASN A 55 26.05 47.75 24.30
C ASN A 55 25.44 46.35 24.08
N GLN A 56 24.13 46.25 23.87
CA GLN A 56 23.40 44.99 23.74
C GLN A 56 24.03 44.04 22.70
N GLU A 57 24.50 44.56 21.57
CA GLU A 57 25.22 43.76 20.57
C GLU A 57 26.52 43.15 21.09
N ARG A 58 27.31 43.93 21.83
CA ARG A 58 28.56 43.45 22.44
C ARG A 58 28.28 42.43 23.53
N LEU A 59 27.24 42.64 24.34
CA LEU A 59 26.77 41.64 25.29
C LEU A 59 26.35 40.36 24.57
N ALA A 60 25.57 40.45 23.51
CA ALA A 60 25.11 39.33 22.70
C ALA A 60 26.28 38.49 22.15
N LEU A 61 27.28 39.14 21.55
CA LEU A 61 28.48 38.49 21.04
C LEU A 61 29.29 37.78 22.13
N ASN A 62 29.46 38.43 23.28
CA ASN A 62 30.20 37.84 24.39
C ASN A 62 29.45 36.65 25.00
N ILE A 63 28.15 36.78 25.23
CA ILE A 63 27.29 35.70 25.73
C ILE A 63 27.33 34.52 24.77
N SER A 64 27.15 34.77 23.48
CA SER A 64 27.23 33.76 22.42
C SER A 64 28.59 33.03 22.44
N LYS A 65 29.70 33.78 22.41
CA LYS A 65 31.05 33.20 22.47
C LYS A 65 31.30 32.37 23.72
N THR A 66 30.81 32.83 24.88
CA THR A 66 30.94 32.10 26.14
C THR A 66 30.12 30.81 26.10
N ILE A 67 28.85 30.85 25.68
CA ILE A 67 27.98 29.65 25.59
C ILE A 67 28.52 28.65 24.58
N MET A 68 29.00 29.11 23.41
CA MET A 68 29.63 28.25 22.40
C MET A 68 30.91 27.59 22.93
N GLY A 69 31.71 28.32 23.71
CA GLY A 69 32.95 27.81 24.29
C GLY A 69 32.78 26.91 25.51
N SER A 70 31.66 26.99 26.24
CA SER A 70 31.47 26.27 27.50
C SER A 70 30.35 25.21 27.50
N LEU A 71 29.25 25.46 26.77
CA LEU A 71 28.06 24.58 26.79
C LEU A 71 27.84 23.83 25.48
N LEU A 72 28.22 24.43 24.34
CA LEU A 72 28.02 23.86 23.01
C LEU A 72 29.36 23.45 22.36
N THR A 73 30.25 22.89 23.16
CA THR A 73 31.50 22.35 22.64
C THR A 73 31.21 21.12 21.75
N PRO A 74 32.10 20.78 20.80
CA PRO A 74 31.95 19.58 19.99
C PRO A 74 31.74 18.31 20.82
N GLN A 75 32.41 18.20 21.98
CA GLN A 75 32.27 17.07 22.89
C GLN A 75 30.89 17.00 23.55
N GLU A 76 30.36 18.13 24.03
CA GLU A 76 29.03 18.18 24.62
C GLU A 76 27.94 17.88 23.60
N LEU A 77 28.08 18.40 22.37
CA LEU A 77 27.18 18.09 21.27
C LEU A 77 27.26 16.62 20.85
N GLN A 78 28.45 16.02 20.85
CA GLN A 78 28.61 14.58 20.60
C GLN A 78 27.94 13.76 21.70
N ASN A 79 28.10 14.12 22.98
CA ASN A 79 27.44 13.45 24.10
C ASN A 79 25.92 13.57 24.03
N LEU A 80 25.42 14.75 23.68
CA LEU A 80 24.00 15.00 23.45
C LEU A 80 23.49 14.13 22.29
N ALA A 81 24.22 14.09 21.18
CA ALA A 81 23.88 13.27 20.03
C ALA A 81 23.86 11.77 20.39
N ARG A 82 24.84 11.24 21.13
CA ARG A 82 24.81 9.84 21.63
C ARG A 82 23.56 9.56 22.46
N ARG A 83 23.14 10.49 23.32
CA ARG A 83 21.90 10.35 24.13
C ARG A 83 20.63 10.40 23.28
N LEU A 84 20.62 11.19 22.20
CA LEU A 84 19.50 11.22 21.27
C LEU A 84 19.44 9.97 20.38
N LEU A 85 20.60 9.41 20.04
CA LEU A 85 20.78 8.25 19.18
C LEU A 85 20.70 6.90 19.91
N GLN A 86 20.23 6.89 21.16
CA GLN A 86 19.94 5.65 21.87
C GLN A 86 18.96 4.79 21.06
N THR A 87 19.25 3.50 20.97
CA THR A 87 18.56 2.53 20.11
C THR A 87 17.05 2.59 20.29
N GLU A 88 16.54 2.65 21.53
CA GLU A 88 15.11 2.68 21.83
C GLU A 88 14.40 3.92 21.27
N ARG A 89 15.06 5.09 21.35
CA ARG A 89 14.51 6.37 20.89
C ARG A 89 14.51 6.42 19.37
N VAL A 90 15.61 5.95 18.76
CA VAL A 90 15.77 5.84 17.31
C VAL A 90 14.77 4.83 16.75
N GLN A 91 14.63 3.66 17.37
CA GLN A 91 13.63 2.66 17.01
C GLN A 91 12.22 3.25 17.04
N SER A 92 11.86 3.95 18.12
CA SER A 92 10.54 4.57 18.25
C SER A 92 10.29 5.62 17.14
N ALA A 93 11.31 6.43 16.82
CA ALA A 93 11.23 7.41 15.75
C ALA A 93 11.09 6.76 14.37
N ILE A 94 11.87 5.70 14.08
CA ILE A 94 11.78 4.94 12.83
C ILE A 94 10.42 4.26 12.72
N LEU A 95 9.94 3.63 13.79
CA LEU A 95 8.64 2.98 13.81
C LEU A 95 7.53 3.97 13.52
N TRP A 96 7.58 5.16 14.13
CA TRP A 96 6.65 6.24 13.84
C TRP A 96 6.69 6.67 12.37
N LEU A 97 7.90 6.87 11.80
CA LEU A 97 8.06 7.20 10.38
C LEU A 97 7.53 6.11 9.44
N LEU A 98 7.79 4.84 9.75
CA LEU A 98 7.31 3.70 8.97
C LEU A 98 5.77 3.61 9.02
N ARG A 99 5.17 3.80 10.19
CA ARG A 99 3.71 3.82 10.35
C ARG A 99 3.09 4.96 9.55
N LEU A 100 3.67 6.15 9.62
CA LEU A 100 3.25 7.30 8.83
C LEU A 100 3.35 7.03 7.31
N ALA A 101 4.45 6.40 6.86
CA ALA A 101 4.62 6.03 5.46
C ALA A 101 3.56 5.04 4.97
N ILE A 102 3.20 4.05 5.79
CA ILE A 102 2.11 3.09 5.47
C ILE A 102 0.74 3.78 5.48
N GLU A 103 0.48 4.67 6.45
CA GLU A 103 -0.76 5.43 6.51
C GLU A 103 -0.94 6.35 5.29
N GLN A 104 0.14 6.97 4.81
CA GLN A 104 0.18 7.77 3.58
C GLN A 104 -0.18 6.95 2.34
N ILE A 105 0.17 5.66 2.31
CA ILE A 105 -0.21 4.74 1.22
C ILE A 105 -1.71 4.43 1.28
N LYS A 106 -2.30 4.36 2.49
CA LYS A 106 -3.71 4.03 2.73
C LYS A 106 -4.67 5.20 2.47
N THR A 107 -4.26 6.44 2.73
CA THR A 107 -5.15 7.63 2.77
C THR A 107 -5.41 8.30 1.41
N ASP A 108 -5.12 7.63 0.31
CA ASP A 108 -5.59 8.00 -1.03
C ASP A 108 -4.88 9.22 -1.65
N LYS A 109 -3.93 8.95 -2.58
CA LYS A 109 -3.37 9.85 -3.62
C LYS A 109 -2.06 9.38 -4.22
N ASN A 110 -1.46 8.29 -3.74
CA ASN A 110 -0.24 7.80 -4.35
C ASN A 110 -0.58 6.98 -5.62
N GLU A 111 -1.10 7.66 -6.64
CA GLU A 111 -1.24 7.10 -8.00
C GLU A 111 0.04 6.38 -8.41
N LYS A 112 1.20 6.89 -7.96
CA LYS A 112 2.50 6.26 -8.18
C LYS A 112 2.59 4.87 -7.56
N SER A 113 2.24 4.70 -6.29
CA SER A 113 2.25 3.38 -5.63
C SER A 113 1.27 2.42 -6.28
N THR A 114 0.06 2.89 -6.62
CA THR A 114 -0.93 2.09 -7.34
C THR A 114 -0.41 1.66 -8.71
N LYS A 115 0.15 2.58 -9.49
CA LYS A 115 0.72 2.29 -10.82
C LYS A 115 1.91 1.33 -10.75
N ILE A 116 2.78 1.49 -9.75
CA ILE A 116 3.92 0.58 -9.53
C ILE A 116 3.40 -0.83 -9.22
N VAL A 117 2.49 -0.97 -8.26
CA VAL A 117 1.94 -2.27 -7.88
C VAL A 117 1.13 -2.88 -9.02
N ALA A 118 0.35 -2.09 -9.75
CA ALA A 118 -0.38 -2.53 -10.94
C ALA A 118 0.58 -3.06 -12.02
N GLY A 119 1.68 -2.36 -12.28
CA GLY A 119 2.73 -2.82 -13.19
C GLY A 119 3.37 -4.13 -12.73
N ILE A 120 3.75 -4.22 -11.45
CA ILE A 120 4.30 -5.46 -10.86
C ILE A 120 3.30 -6.63 -11.02
N LEU A 121 2.02 -6.41 -10.74
CA LEU A 121 0.99 -7.45 -10.87
C LEU A 121 0.80 -7.89 -12.32
N ARG A 122 0.79 -6.93 -13.25
CA ARG A 122 0.70 -7.20 -14.69
C ARG A 122 1.89 -8.03 -15.15
N ASP A 123 3.11 -7.69 -14.75
CA ASP A 123 4.32 -8.43 -15.16
C ASP A 123 4.37 -9.82 -14.50
N LEU A 124 3.97 -9.92 -13.23
CA LEU A 124 3.89 -11.20 -12.53
C LEU A 124 2.89 -12.15 -13.18
N LEU A 125 1.69 -11.67 -13.54
CA LEU A 125 0.64 -12.51 -14.11
C LEU A 125 0.77 -12.69 -15.63
N GLY A 126 1.33 -11.70 -16.33
CA GLY A 126 1.54 -11.72 -17.77
C GLY A 126 2.83 -12.42 -18.21
N GLU A 127 3.88 -12.41 -17.39
CA GLU A 127 5.16 -13.03 -17.75
C GLU A 127 5.57 -14.18 -16.84
N SER A 128 5.48 -13.99 -15.53
CA SER A 128 6.02 -14.97 -14.57
C SER A 128 5.09 -16.18 -14.42
N LEU A 129 3.79 -15.94 -14.27
CA LEU A 129 2.79 -17.00 -14.10
C LEU A 129 2.73 -17.95 -15.31
N PRO A 130 2.74 -17.51 -16.59
CA PRO A 130 2.76 -18.41 -17.74
C PRO A 130 3.96 -19.34 -17.76
N ARG A 131 5.15 -18.82 -17.40
CA ARG A 131 6.38 -19.64 -17.33
C ARG A 131 6.26 -20.72 -16.25
N LEU A 132 5.77 -20.36 -15.07
CA LEU A 132 5.53 -21.31 -13.99
C LEU A 132 4.46 -22.34 -14.38
N LEU A 133 3.37 -21.90 -14.98
CA LEU A 133 2.28 -22.77 -15.43
C LEU A 133 2.76 -23.76 -16.49
N LYS A 134 3.63 -23.34 -17.42
CA LYS A 134 4.25 -24.24 -18.40
C LYS A 134 5.13 -25.31 -17.75
N VAL A 135 5.86 -24.97 -16.69
CA VAL A 135 6.67 -25.94 -15.92
C VAL A 135 5.79 -26.88 -15.12
N LEU A 136 4.76 -26.36 -14.45
CA LEU A 136 3.82 -27.16 -13.65
C LEU A 136 3.01 -28.10 -14.54
N ALA A 137 2.56 -27.64 -15.70
CA ALA A 137 1.83 -28.46 -16.67
C ALA A 137 2.65 -29.60 -17.27
N ARG A 138 3.98 -29.66 -17.06
CA ARG A 138 4.78 -30.84 -17.43
C ARG A 138 4.61 -32.00 -16.45
N ARG A 139 4.15 -31.74 -15.23
CA ARG A 139 3.92 -32.80 -14.24
C ARG A 139 2.66 -33.59 -14.60
N GLU A 140 2.70 -34.90 -14.41
CA GLU A 140 1.58 -35.78 -14.78
C GLU A 140 0.35 -35.60 -13.89
N ASP A 141 0.57 -35.26 -12.62
CA ASP A 141 -0.44 -35.02 -11.58
C ASP A 141 -1.03 -33.60 -11.62
N PHE A 142 -0.53 -32.73 -12.51
CA PHE A 142 -0.97 -31.34 -12.58
C PHE A 142 -2.47 -31.23 -12.91
N LEU A 143 -3.20 -30.57 -12.01
CA LEU A 143 -4.67 -30.39 -12.05
C LEU A 143 -5.46 -31.70 -12.16
N GLU A 144 -4.88 -32.86 -11.84
CA GLU A 144 -5.58 -34.14 -12.01
C GLU A 144 -6.87 -34.20 -11.20
N ALA A 145 -6.84 -33.82 -9.92
CA ALA A 145 -8.01 -33.83 -9.06
C ALA A 145 -9.10 -32.86 -9.55
N GLN A 146 -8.71 -31.64 -9.93
CA GLN A 146 -9.63 -30.60 -10.41
C GLN A 146 -10.28 -31.01 -11.74
N ILE A 147 -9.50 -31.54 -12.68
CA ILE A 147 -10.01 -32.02 -13.97
C ILE A 147 -10.93 -33.22 -13.76
N ASN A 148 -10.57 -34.16 -12.88
CA ASN A 148 -11.42 -35.30 -12.57
C ASN A 148 -12.76 -34.84 -11.96
N GLN A 149 -12.76 -33.86 -11.05
CA GLN A 149 -13.97 -33.31 -10.46
C GLN A 149 -14.87 -32.63 -11.50
N ILE A 150 -14.29 -31.79 -12.37
CA ILE A 150 -15.02 -31.15 -13.47
C ILE A 150 -15.59 -32.22 -14.41
N PHE A 151 -14.80 -33.23 -14.74
CA PHE A 151 -15.24 -34.32 -15.61
C PHE A 151 -16.39 -35.11 -15.00
N ASP A 152 -16.34 -35.40 -13.70
CA ASP A 152 -17.42 -36.11 -13.00
C ASP A 152 -18.71 -35.28 -12.95
N GLN A 153 -18.59 -33.96 -12.78
CA GLN A 153 -19.74 -33.06 -12.88
C GLN A 153 -20.34 -33.06 -14.29
N ILE A 154 -19.50 -33.00 -15.33
CA ILE A 154 -19.95 -33.09 -16.74
C ILE A 154 -20.62 -34.44 -16.99
N LEU A 155 -20.07 -35.56 -16.48
CA LEU A 155 -20.70 -36.87 -16.62
C LEU A 155 -22.11 -36.90 -16.02
N LEU A 156 -22.30 -36.24 -14.88
CA LEU A 156 -23.58 -36.21 -14.18
C LEU A 156 -24.61 -35.32 -14.86
N GLU A 157 -24.19 -34.13 -15.28
CA GLU A 157 -25.08 -33.05 -15.74
C GLU A 157 -25.31 -33.06 -17.26
N PHE A 158 -24.45 -33.72 -18.04
CA PHE A 158 -24.59 -33.73 -19.49
C PHE A 158 -25.77 -34.59 -19.93
N GLN A 159 -26.88 -33.93 -20.21
CA GLN A 159 -28.05 -34.48 -20.89
C GLN A 159 -28.52 -33.48 -21.94
N LEU A 160 -28.94 -33.98 -23.11
CA LEU A 160 -29.50 -33.13 -24.14
C LEU A 160 -30.89 -32.66 -23.71
N SER A 161 -31.13 -31.35 -23.80
CA SER A 161 -32.48 -30.81 -23.61
C SER A 161 -33.43 -31.35 -24.69
N GLU A 162 -34.73 -31.31 -24.45
CA GLU A 162 -35.72 -31.73 -25.46
C GLU A 162 -35.54 -30.98 -26.79
N GLU A 163 -35.25 -29.69 -26.74
CA GLU A 163 -34.98 -28.89 -27.93
C GLU A 163 -33.70 -29.33 -28.64
N GLN A 164 -32.61 -29.54 -27.90
CA GLN A 164 -31.33 -29.99 -28.47
C GLN A 164 -31.45 -31.38 -29.10
N ALA A 165 -32.11 -32.32 -28.41
CA ALA A 165 -32.35 -33.67 -28.90
C ALA A 165 -33.26 -33.67 -30.14
N THR A 166 -34.25 -32.78 -30.20
CA THR A 166 -35.11 -32.62 -31.38
C THR A 166 -34.30 -32.10 -32.58
N ARG A 167 -33.51 -31.03 -32.40
CA ARG A 167 -32.65 -30.47 -33.46
C ARG A 167 -31.63 -31.48 -33.97
N LEU A 168 -31.03 -32.26 -33.07
CA LEU A 168 -30.11 -33.34 -33.44
C LEU A 168 -30.81 -34.49 -34.16
N ALA A 169 -32.02 -34.88 -33.73
CA ALA A 169 -32.80 -35.92 -34.40
C ALA A 169 -33.18 -35.49 -35.84
N ASP A 170 -33.55 -34.23 -36.03
CA ASP A 170 -33.83 -33.66 -37.36
C ASP A 170 -32.60 -33.66 -38.24
N TRP A 171 -31.46 -33.20 -37.70
CA TRP A 171 -30.18 -33.21 -38.41
C TRP A 171 -29.76 -34.63 -38.80
N LEU A 172 -29.93 -35.62 -37.91
CA LEU A 172 -29.63 -37.03 -38.20
C LEU A 172 -30.52 -37.57 -39.33
N LEU A 173 -31.82 -37.27 -39.32
CA LEU A 173 -32.73 -37.75 -40.37
C LEU A 173 -32.47 -37.09 -41.72
N GLN A 174 -32.03 -35.83 -41.74
CA GLN A 174 -31.77 -35.10 -42.98
C GLN A 174 -30.40 -35.43 -43.58
N ILE A 175 -29.36 -35.59 -42.75
CA ILE A 175 -27.98 -35.74 -43.22
C ILE A 175 -27.50 -37.19 -43.15
N VAL A 176 -27.83 -37.91 -42.08
CA VAL A 176 -27.30 -39.26 -41.82
C VAL A 176 -28.24 -40.36 -42.33
N LEU A 177 -29.55 -40.11 -42.38
CA LEU A 177 -30.56 -41.08 -42.84
C LEU A 177 -31.56 -40.48 -43.85
N PRO A 178 -31.14 -39.75 -44.89
CA PRO A 178 -32.07 -39.27 -45.89
C PRO A 178 -32.68 -40.45 -46.68
N PRO A 179 -33.90 -40.29 -47.26
CA PRO A 179 -34.61 -41.39 -47.91
C PRO A 179 -33.84 -42.08 -49.04
N ASP A 180 -33.01 -41.33 -49.77
CA ASP A 180 -32.16 -41.84 -50.85
C ASP A 180 -31.01 -42.70 -50.35
N LEU A 181 -30.38 -42.31 -49.23
CA LEU A 181 -29.35 -43.11 -48.57
C LEU A 181 -29.95 -44.37 -47.94
N LEU A 182 -31.13 -44.27 -47.31
CA LEU A 182 -31.87 -45.44 -46.81
C LEU A 182 -32.17 -46.43 -47.95
N ARG A 183 -32.65 -45.91 -49.09
CA ARG A 183 -32.91 -46.72 -50.29
C ARG A 183 -31.64 -47.40 -50.80
N GLN A 184 -30.53 -46.67 -50.92
CA GLN A 184 -29.24 -47.25 -51.32
C GLN A 184 -28.78 -48.31 -50.33
N THR A 185 -28.89 -48.05 -49.04
CA THR A 185 -28.53 -49.01 -47.98
C THR A 185 -29.35 -50.29 -48.09
N ILE A 186 -30.66 -50.20 -48.40
CA ILE A 186 -31.51 -51.37 -48.64
C ILE A 186 -31.02 -52.16 -49.86
N VAL A 187 -30.68 -51.48 -50.96
CA VAL A 187 -30.17 -52.13 -52.18
C VAL A 187 -28.84 -52.83 -51.93
N ASP A 188 -27.91 -52.15 -51.26
CA ASP A 188 -26.57 -52.66 -50.96
C ASP A 188 -26.61 -53.78 -49.93
N PHE A 189 -27.57 -53.73 -48.99
CA PHE A 189 -27.80 -54.79 -48.02
C PHE A 189 -28.47 -56.02 -48.66
N LEU A 190 -29.43 -55.83 -49.58
CA LEU A 190 -30.16 -56.91 -50.25
C LEU A 190 -29.43 -57.46 -51.48
N THR A 191 -28.16 -57.85 -51.33
CA THR A 191 -27.45 -58.62 -52.36
C THR A 191 -28.05 -60.03 -52.53
N ASP A 192 -27.75 -60.70 -53.64
CA ASP A 192 -28.24 -62.06 -53.88
C ASP A 192 -27.84 -63.04 -52.77
N ARG A 193 -26.63 -62.86 -52.21
CA ARG A 193 -26.12 -63.65 -51.10
C ARG A 193 -26.89 -63.37 -49.80
N THR A 194 -27.11 -62.12 -49.44
CA THR A 194 -27.84 -61.76 -48.22
C THR A 194 -29.30 -62.16 -48.30
N ILE A 195 -29.94 -62.00 -49.47
CA ILE A 195 -31.30 -62.49 -49.71
C ILE A 195 -31.38 -64.01 -49.49
N GLN A 196 -30.42 -64.78 -50.02
CA GLN A 196 -30.37 -66.22 -49.83
C GLN A 196 -30.19 -66.60 -48.35
N ILE A 197 -29.27 -65.95 -47.65
CA ILE A 197 -29.04 -66.18 -46.20
C ILE A 197 -30.29 -65.87 -45.38
N ILE A 198 -31.00 -64.77 -45.69
CA ILE A 198 -32.23 -64.39 -44.98
C ILE A 198 -33.33 -65.41 -45.26
N ASP A 199 -33.50 -65.87 -46.51
CA ASP A 199 -34.50 -66.88 -46.88
C ASP A 199 -34.25 -68.22 -46.19
N GLU A 200 -33.02 -68.72 -46.24
CA GLU A 200 -32.61 -69.98 -45.59
C GLU A 200 -32.80 -69.88 -44.07
N GLY A 201 -32.30 -68.81 -43.46
CA GLY A 201 -32.46 -68.58 -42.01
C GLY A 201 -33.92 -68.43 -41.57
N PHE A 202 -34.78 -67.86 -42.42
CA PHE A 202 -36.22 -67.78 -42.16
C PHE A 202 -36.89 -69.15 -42.22
N ARG A 203 -36.53 -70.00 -43.19
CA ARG A 203 -37.03 -71.38 -43.31
C ARG A 203 -36.62 -72.27 -42.14
N GLU A 204 -35.39 -72.13 -41.66
CA GLU A 204 -34.87 -72.93 -40.56
C GLU A 204 -35.47 -72.57 -39.21
N LYS A 205 -35.74 -71.28 -38.96
CA LYS A 205 -36.17 -70.77 -37.65
C LYS A 205 -37.68 -70.67 -37.47
N THR A 206 -38.46 -70.83 -38.54
CA THR A 206 -39.93 -70.74 -38.46
C THR A 206 -40.55 -72.09 -38.13
N SER A 207 -41.55 -72.07 -37.26
CA SER A 207 -42.35 -73.24 -36.87
C SER A 207 -43.83 -72.89 -36.84
N GLY A 208 -44.69 -73.91 -36.79
CA GLY A 208 -46.15 -73.72 -36.79
C GLY A 208 -46.68 -73.16 -38.12
N THR A 209 -47.65 -72.24 -38.06
CA THR A 209 -48.33 -71.68 -39.24
C THR A 209 -47.38 -70.89 -40.17
N TYR A 210 -46.31 -70.31 -39.63
CA TYR A 210 -45.32 -69.55 -40.42
C TYR A 210 -44.35 -70.44 -41.18
N TRP A 211 -44.15 -71.69 -40.75
CA TRP A 211 -43.33 -72.68 -41.46
C TRP A 211 -43.87 -72.95 -42.87
N VAL A 212 -45.20 -72.98 -43.00
CA VAL A 212 -45.88 -73.17 -44.30
C VAL A 212 -45.56 -72.02 -45.24
N VAL A 213 -45.60 -70.78 -44.76
CA VAL A 213 -45.26 -69.59 -45.54
C VAL A 213 -43.78 -69.60 -45.93
N ALA A 214 -42.90 -69.91 -44.97
CA ALA A 214 -41.47 -69.98 -45.21
C ALA A 214 -41.09 -71.04 -46.24
N ASN A 215 -41.68 -72.24 -46.16
CA ASN A 215 -41.31 -73.34 -47.04
C ASN A 215 -42.00 -73.33 -48.41
N LEU A 216 -43.26 -72.91 -48.50
CA LEU A 216 -43.99 -72.86 -49.78
C LEU A 216 -43.69 -71.60 -50.60
N PHE A 217 -43.56 -70.44 -49.95
CA PHE A 217 -43.39 -69.15 -50.65
C PHE A 217 -41.98 -68.59 -50.50
N GLY A 218 -41.40 -68.67 -49.30
CA GLY A 218 -40.12 -68.05 -48.98
C GLY A 218 -40.14 -66.53 -49.04
N LEU A 219 -39.05 -65.92 -48.58
CA LEU A 219 -38.77 -64.48 -48.64
C LEU A 219 -37.91 -64.10 -49.83
N ARG A 220 -37.27 -65.05 -50.51
CA ARG A 220 -36.36 -64.75 -51.63
C ARG A 220 -37.02 -63.87 -52.69
N ASN A 221 -38.20 -64.27 -53.19
CA ASN A 221 -38.89 -63.52 -54.25
C ASN A 221 -39.38 -62.15 -53.79
N THR A 222 -39.81 -62.00 -52.54
CA THR A 222 -40.29 -60.72 -52.00
C THR A 222 -39.14 -59.75 -51.76
N LEU A 223 -38.02 -60.23 -51.20
CA LEU A 223 -36.81 -59.42 -51.01
C LEU A 223 -36.16 -59.01 -52.34
N THR A 224 -36.14 -59.90 -53.34
CA THR A 224 -35.67 -59.53 -54.68
C THR A 224 -36.56 -58.46 -55.29
N ARG A 225 -37.90 -58.57 -55.19
CA ARG A 225 -38.82 -57.53 -55.67
C ARG A 225 -38.65 -56.21 -54.95
N LEU A 226 -38.43 -56.23 -53.64
CA LEU A 226 -38.14 -55.03 -52.85
C LEU A 226 -36.84 -54.36 -53.31
N ARG A 227 -35.78 -55.15 -53.51
CA ARG A 227 -34.50 -54.65 -54.06
C ARG A 227 -34.70 -54.03 -55.45
N THR A 228 -35.41 -54.72 -56.35
CA THR A 228 -35.70 -54.22 -57.70
C THR A 228 -36.52 -52.93 -57.67
N PHE A 229 -37.54 -52.85 -56.82
CA PHE A 229 -38.32 -51.62 -56.61
C PHE A 229 -37.43 -50.45 -56.14
N CYS A 230 -36.54 -50.69 -55.17
CA CYS A 230 -35.59 -49.67 -54.69
C CYS A 230 -34.51 -49.29 -55.73
N LEU A 231 -34.23 -50.13 -56.72
CA LEU A 231 -33.27 -49.88 -57.80
C LEU A 231 -33.91 -49.09 -58.95
N ASP A 232 -35.08 -49.54 -59.40
CA ASP A 232 -35.69 -49.09 -60.65
C ASP A 232 -36.67 -47.92 -60.43
N GLU A 233 -37.43 -47.90 -59.33
CA GLU A 233 -38.42 -46.87 -59.01
C GLU A 233 -37.91 -45.90 -57.92
N LYS A 234 -36.85 -45.13 -58.24
CA LYS A 234 -36.10 -44.33 -57.24
C LYS A 234 -36.93 -43.26 -56.53
N GLU A 235 -37.70 -42.43 -57.25
CA GLU A 235 -38.49 -41.38 -56.60
C GLU A 235 -39.63 -41.97 -55.76
N ALA A 236 -40.32 -42.99 -56.28
CA ALA A 236 -41.40 -43.65 -55.56
C ALA A 236 -40.90 -44.36 -54.30
N ALA A 237 -39.75 -45.04 -54.39
CA ALA A 237 -39.12 -45.69 -53.24
C ALA A 237 -38.67 -44.66 -52.17
N ASN A 238 -38.05 -43.54 -52.58
CA ASN A 238 -37.68 -42.47 -51.66
C ASN A 238 -38.90 -41.86 -50.96
N SER A 239 -39.99 -41.58 -51.71
CA SER A 239 -41.23 -41.05 -51.15
C SER A 239 -41.86 -42.04 -50.15
N ARG A 240 -41.87 -43.34 -50.47
CA ARG A 240 -42.39 -44.37 -49.56
C ARG A 240 -41.54 -44.52 -48.31
N LEU A 241 -40.21 -44.45 -48.42
CA LEU A 241 -39.33 -44.48 -47.25
C LEU A 241 -39.52 -43.24 -46.37
N GLN A 242 -39.74 -42.07 -46.97
CA GLN A 242 -40.04 -40.84 -46.24
C GLN A 242 -41.36 -40.97 -45.45
N GLU A 243 -42.45 -41.40 -46.11
CA GLU A 243 -43.73 -41.69 -45.44
C GLU A 243 -43.54 -42.70 -44.30
N LEU A 244 -42.84 -43.81 -44.56
CA LEU A 244 -42.56 -44.83 -43.56
C LEU A 244 -41.80 -44.26 -42.35
N THR A 245 -40.82 -43.38 -42.58
CA THR A 245 -40.05 -42.76 -41.47
C THR A 245 -40.90 -41.81 -40.63
N GLN A 246 -41.89 -41.15 -41.24
CA GLN A 246 -42.84 -40.28 -40.55
C GLN A 246 -43.87 -41.10 -39.76
N ASP A 247 -44.47 -42.12 -40.39
CA ASP A 247 -45.48 -42.99 -39.78
C ASP A 247 -44.91 -43.80 -38.61
N LEU A 248 -43.66 -44.28 -38.74
CA LEU A 248 -42.96 -44.98 -37.66
C LEU A 248 -42.46 -44.04 -36.55
N GLN A 249 -42.66 -42.73 -36.71
CA GLN A 249 -42.21 -41.68 -35.78
C GLN A 249 -40.72 -41.82 -35.46
N ILE A 250 -39.89 -42.10 -36.47
CA ILE A 250 -38.45 -42.36 -36.26
C ILE A 250 -37.78 -41.15 -35.60
N ARG A 251 -38.21 -39.94 -35.96
CA ARG A 251 -37.77 -38.69 -35.33
C ARG A 251 -37.96 -38.71 -33.80
N ASP A 252 -39.15 -39.07 -33.33
CA ASP A 252 -39.45 -39.11 -31.90
C ASP A 252 -38.69 -40.22 -31.18
N ARG A 253 -38.45 -41.35 -31.86
CA ARG A 253 -37.63 -42.44 -31.33
C ARG A 253 -36.18 -42.02 -31.17
N ILE A 254 -35.59 -41.38 -32.19
CA ILE A 254 -34.22 -40.85 -32.14
C ILE A 254 -34.13 -39.78 -31.07
N ARG A 255 -35.09 -38.84 -31.00
CA ARG A 255 -35.14 -37.82 -29.95
C ARG A 255 -35.13 -38.43 -28.55
N LYS A 256 -36.02 -39.40 -28.27
CA LYS A 256 -36.06 -40.10 -26.97
C LYS A 256 -34.76 -40.84 -26.68
N LEU A 257 -34.16 -41.45 -27.70
CA LEU A 257 -32.86 -42.11 -27.56
C LEU A 257 -31.76 -41.10 -27.22
N LEU A 258 -31.72 -39.95 -27.89
CA LEU A 258 -30.78 -38.86 -27.62
C LEU A 258 -30.97 -38.24 -26.22
N GLN A 259 -32.21 -38.11 -25.75
CA GLN A 259 -32.50 -37.63 -24.38
C GLN A 259 -32.05 -38.64 -23.32
N ASN A 260 -32.16 -39.94 -23.61
CA ASN A 260 -31.75 -41.00 -22.70
C ASN A 260 -30.24 -41.32 -22.80
N LEU A 261 -29.53 -40.76 -23.79
CA LEU A 261 -28.07 -40.84 -23.87
C LEU A 261 -27.47 -39.98 -22.76
N SER A 262 -27.17 -40.66 -21.65
CA SER A 262 -26.43 -40.10 -20.52
C SER A 262 -24.99 -40.61 -20.56
N LEU A 263 -24.03 -39.72 -20.33
CA LEU A 263 -22.62 -40.11 -20.19
C LEU A 263 -22.40 -41.02 -18.96
N GLN A 264 -23.33 -41.05 -18.01
CA GLN A 264 -23.30 -41.94 -16.84
C GLN A 264 -23.42 -43.42 -17.22
N ASN A 265 -24.09 -43.73 -18.33
CA ASN A 265 -24.31 -45.11 -18.78
C ASN A 265 -23.17 -45.65 -19.64
N LEU A 266 -22.10 -44.88 -19.83
CA LEU A 266 -20.95 -45.32 -20.61
C LEU A 266 -20.17 -46.43 -19.88
N PRO A 267 -19.57 -47.39 -20.62
CA PRO A 267 -18.71 -48.40 -20.02
C PRO A 267 -17.58 -47.76 -19.21
N MET A 268 -17.24 -48.35 -18.06
CA MET A 268 -16.18 -47.84 -17.18
C MET A 268 -14.83 -47.66 -17.89
N GLY A 269 -14.52 -48.51 -18.88
CA GLY A 269 -13.32 -48.36 -19.71
C GLY A 269 -13.35 -47.08 -20.56
N THR A 270 -14.48 -46.78 -21.19
CA THR A 270 -14.70 -45.56 -21.98
C THR A 270 -14.62 -44.31 -21.10
N VAL A 271 -15.24 -44.34 -19.92
CA VAL A 271 -15.18 -43.23 -18.96
C VAL A 271 -13.74 -42.96 -18.50
N ARG A 272 -12.98 -44.02 -18.17
CA ARG A 272 -11.56 -43.89 -17.80
C ARG A 272 -10.72 -43.31 -18.94
N GLN A 273 -10.95 -43.77 -20.17
CA GLN A 273 -10.22 -43.28 -21.33
C GLN A 273 -10.55 -41.81 -21.61
N LEU A 274 -11.84 -41.43 -21.63
CA LEU A 274 -12.27 -40.05 -21.79
C LEU A 274 -11.68 -39.14 -20.71
N ARG A 275 -11.70 -39.57 -19.44
CA ARG A 275 -11.08 -38.83 -18.34
C ARG A 275 -9.58 -38.60 -18.59
N LYS A 276 -8.86 -39.65 -19.01
CA LYS A 276 -7.43 -39.56 -19.34
C LYS A 276 -7.19 -38.60 -20.50
N THR A 277 -7.95 -38.73 -21.59
CA THR A 277 -7.84 -37.88 -22.78
C THR A 277 -8.16 -36.42 -22.47
N THR A 278 -9.20 -36.15 -21.67
CA THR A 278 -9.53 -34.79 -21.20
C THR A 278 -8.38 -34.18 -20.44
N ARG A 279 -7.76 -34.94 -19.52
CA ARG A 279 -6.61 -34.48 -18.75
C ARG A 279 -5.40 -34.19 -19.63
N GLU A 280 -5.07 -35.09 -20.54
CA GLU A 280 -3.97 -34.90 -21.49
C GLU A 280 -4.22 -33.69 -22.39
N SER A 281 -5.47 -33.47 -22.84
CA SER A 281 -5.86 -32.34 -23.67
C SER A 281 -5.74 -31.01 -22.93
N VAL A 282 -6.24 -30.93 -21.69
CA VAL A 282 -6.10 -29.74 -20.83
C VAL A 282 -4.62 -29.46 -20.57
N ARG A 283 -3.83 -30.50 -20.27
CA ARG A 283 -2.39 -30.35 -20.05
C ARG A 283 -1.69 -29.82 -21.30
N HIS A 284 -1.99 -30.39 -22.46
CA HIS A 284 -1.41 -29.97 -23.73
C HIS A 284 -1.77 -28.52 -24.08
N TYR A 285 -3.03 -28.12 -23.86
CA TYR A 285 -3.47 -26.75 -24.02
C TYR A 285 -2.70 -25.80 -23.10
N LEU A 286 -2.58 -26.12 -21.81
CA LEU A 286 -1.85 -25.30 -20.84
C LEU A 286 -0.34 -25.20 -21.16
N GLN A 287 0.26 -26.23 -21.76
CA GLN A 287 1.66 -26.22 -22.18
C GLN A 287 1.93 -25.35 -23.42
N ASN A 288 1.01 -25.36 -24.38
CA ASN A 288 1.24 -24.77 -25.71
C ASN A 288 0.53 -23.43 -25.92
N SER A 289 -0.65 -23.25 -25.31
CA SER A 289 -1.54 -22.11 -25.50
C SER A 289 -1.96 -21.45 -24.18
N GLY A 290 -1.54 -22.00 -23.04
CA GLY A 290 -1.86 -21.44 -21.72
C GLY A 290 -1.28 -20.04 -21.52
N SER A 291 -0.16 -19.72 -22.17
CA SER A 291 0.41 -18.36 -22.18
C SER A 291 -0.55 -17.36 -22.80
N ASP A 292 -1.12 -17.69 -23.94
CA ASP A 292 -1.97 -16.77 -24.72
C ASP A 292 -3.29 -16.54 -23.99
N PHE A 293 -3.82 -17.58 -23.33
CA PHE A 293 -4.97 -17.47 -22.44
C PHE A 293 -4.69 -16.52 -21.26
N LEU A 294 -3.56 -16.70 -20.55
CA LEU A 294 -3.17 -15.84 -19.44
C LEU A 294 -2.88 -14.40 -19.88
N GLN A 295 -2.33 -14.21 -21.07
CA GLN A 295 -2.09 -12.89 -21.64
C GLN A 295 -3.41 -12.18 -21.97
N GLY A 296 -4.36 -12.89 -22.60
CA GLY A 296 -5.70 -12.35 -22.85
C GLY A 296 -6.45 -12.00 -21.56
N LEU A 297 -6.34 -12.83 -20.52
CA LEU A 297 -6.84 -12.49 -19.18
C LEU A 297 -6.14 -11.25 -18.63
N THR A 298 -4.82 -11.17 -18.76
CA THR A 298 -4.01 -10.07 -18.23
C THR A 298 -4.40 -8.73 -18.87
N ASP A 299 -4.69 -8.71 -20.16
CA ASP A 299 -5.08 -7.50 -20.87
C ASP A 299 -6.54 -7.09 -20.58
N SER A 300 -7.39 -8.03 -20.15
CA SER A 300 -8.79 -7.76 -19.78
C SER A 300 -8.98 -7.22 -18.35
N VAL A 301 -7.94 -7.28 -17.51
CA VAL A 301 -8.02 -6.97 -16.09
C VAL A 301 -7.64 -5.52 -15.82
N ASP A 302 -8.43 -4.85 -14.97
CA ASP A 302 -8.09 -3.55 -14.42
C ASP A 302 -7.09 -3.68 -13.25
N TRP A 303 -5.80 -3.57 -13.59
CA TRP A 303 -4.71 -3.70 -12.64
C TRP A 303 -4.65 -2.60 -11.59
N GLU A 304 -5.12 -1.39 -11.92
CA GLU A 304 -5.09 -0.26 -10.97
C GLU A 304 -6.09 -0.50 -9.85
N ASN A 305 -7.31 -0.93 -10.18
CA ASN A 305 -8.32 -1.27 -9.18
C ASN A 305 -7.88 -2.44 -8.28
N ILE A 306 -7.28 -3.48 -8.86
CA ILE A 306 -6.72 -4.60 -8.06
C ILE A 306 -5.58 -4.11 -7.15
N ALA A 307 -4.70 -3.25 -7.65
CA ALA A 307 -3.60 -2.69 -6.88
C ALA A 307 -4.11 -1.88 -5.68
N VAL A 308 -5.17 -1.07 -5.85
CA VAL A 308 -5.81 -0.34 -4.73
C VAL A 308 -6.32 -1.30 -3.65
N VAL A 309 -7.05 -2.35 -4.05
CA VAL A 309 -7.58 -3.34 -3.10
C VAL A 309 -6.46 -4.06 -2.36
N LEU A 310 -5.39 -4.46 -3.07
CA LEU A 310 -4.24 -5.14 -2.48
C LEU A 310 -3.45 -4.21 -1.54
N LEU A 311 -3.19 -2.97 -1.94
CA LEU A 311 -2.51 -1.98 -1.09
C LEU A 311 -3.30 -1.73 0.20
N ASN A 312 -4.63 -1.60 0.11
CA ASN A 312 -5.49 -1.43 1.28
C ASN A 312 -5.47 -2.67 2.19
N ARG A 313 -5.47 -3.88 1.62
CA ARG A 313 -5.40 -5.12 2.39
C ARG A 313 -4.03 -5.33 3.05
N VAL A 314 -2.96 -5.03 2.34
CA VAL A 314 -1.57 -5.17 2.84
C VAL A 314 -1.29 -4.13 3.91
N SER A 315 -1.64 -2.86 3.68
CA SER A 315 -1.42 -1.78 4.66
C SER A 315 -2.19 -1.99 5.97
N ALA A 316 -3.38 -2.60 5.91
CA ALA A 316 -4.17 -2.96 7.09
C ALA A 316 -3.81 -4.32 7.71
N SER A 317 -2.85 -5.06 7.14
CA SER A 317 -2.51 -6.40 7.62
C SER A 317 -1.77 -6.34 8.96
N PRO A 318 -2.14 -7.18 9.96
CA PRO A 318 -1.40 -7.26 11.21
C PRO A 318 0.05 -7.70 10.99
N VAL A 319 0.29 -8.56 9.99
CA VAL A 319 1.64 -9.02 9.62
C VAL A 319 2.54 -7.83 9.27
N VAL A 320 2.05 -6.88 8.48
CA VAL A 320 2.83 -5.68 8.11
C VAL A 320 3.15 -4.88 9.36
N SER A 321 2.18 -4.65 10.25
CA SER A 321 2.41 -3.89 11.48
C SER A 321 3.49 -4.50 12.39
N THR A 322 3.48 -5.83 12.57
CA THR A 322 4.51 -6.54 13.33
C THR A 322 5.87 -6.50 12.63
N SER A 323 5.90 -6.62 11.29
CA SER A 323 7.14 -6.47 10.52
C SER A 323 7.74 -5.08 10.65
N LEU A 324 6.93 -4.00 10.73
CA LEU A 324 7.47 -2.64 10.95
C LEU A 324 8.20 -2.52 12.28
N GLU A 325 7.74 -3.20 13.33
CA GLU A 325 8.40 -3.19 14.64
C GLU A 325 9.77 -3.86 14.56
N VAL A 326 9.84 -5.05 13.96
CA VAL A 326 11.11 -5.77 13.74
C VAL A 326 12.06 -4.95 12.86
N MET A 327 11.57 -4.41 11.74
CA MET A 327 12.37 -3.56 10.85
C MET A 327 12.87 -2.30 11.56
N SER A 328 12.05 -1.67 12.40
CA SER A 328 12.46 -0.48 13.15
C SER A 328 13.60 -0.78 14.12
N GLN A 329 13.59 -1.96 14.74
CA GLN A 329 14.64 -2.41 15.65
C GLN A 329 15.94 -2.69 14.88
N GLU A 330 15.87 -3.42 13.76
CA GLU A 330 17.04 -3.70 12.92
C GLU A 330 17.65 -2.41 12.37
N LEU A 331 16.83 -1.49 11.85
CA LEU A 331 17.30 -0.20 11.36
C LEU A 331 17.90 0.66 12.47
N ALA A 332 17.35 0.63 13.68
CA ALA A 332 17.92 1.34 14.83
C ALA A 332 19.30 0.81 15.20
N LEU A 333 19.50 -0.51 15.22
CA LEU A 333 20.79 -1.15 15.49
C LEU A 333 21.83 -0.84 14.39
N ILE A 334 21.39 -0.85 13.13
CA ILE A 334 22.22 -0.43 12.00
C ILE A 334 22.65 1.02 12.19
N LEU A 335 21.69 1.92 12.42
CA LEU A 335 21.96 3.33 12.60
C LEU A 335 22.88 3.59 13.79
N GLU A 336 22.67 2.94 14.92
CA GLU A 336 23.57 3.04 16.09
C GLU A 336 25.01 2.67 15.72
N LYS A 337 25.20 1.52 15.04
CA LYS A 337 26.53 1.05 14.62
C LYS A 337 27.24 2.00 13.66
N TYR A 338 26.52 2.54 12.67
CA TYR A 338 27.10 3.46 11.68
C TYR A 338 27.29 4.87 12.23
N LEU A 339 26.30 5.36 12.98
CA LEU A 339 26.37 6.68 13.59
C LEU A 339 27.44 6.72 14.67
N GLU A 340 27.63 5.70 15.51
CA GLU A 340 28.69 5.74 16.54
C GLU A 340 30.08 5.96 15.91
N LYS A 341 30.34 5.34 14.76
CA LYS A 341 31.61 5.48 14.04
C LYS A 341 31.82 6.89 13.49
N ASP A 342 30.79 7.48 12.89
CA ASP A 342 30.90 8.74 12.16
C ASP A 342 30.34 9.95 12.94
N LEU A 343 29.88 9.75 14.18
CA LEU A 343 29.16 10.76 14.97
C LEU A 343 29.99 12.03 15.15
N GLU A 344 31.28 11.86 15.41
CA GLU A 344 32.21 12.97 15.61
C GLU A 344 32.30 13.84 14.35
N ALA A 345 32.45 13.20 13.18
CA ALA A 345 32.51 13.90 11.90
C ALA A 345 31.18 14.59 11.57
N ILE A 346 30.05 13.92 11.83
CA ILE A 346 28.71 14.48 11.58
C ILE A 346 28.47 15.70 12.48
N VAL A 347 28.77 15.60 13.78
CA VAL A 347 28.60 16.72 14.72
C VAL A 347 29.52 17.88 14.37
N ALA A 348 30.79 17.61 14.00
CA ALA A 348 31.73 18.64 13.58
C ALA A 348 31.24 19.40 12.33
N GLN A 349 30.61 18.71 11.38
CA GLN A 349 30.01 19.34 10.20
C GLN A 349 28.69 20.06 10.50
N ALA A 350 27.91 19.57 11.45
CA ALA A 350 26.62 20.16 11.81
C ALA A 350 26.75 21.49 12.57
N ILE A 351 27.78 21.67 13.40
CA ILE A 351 28.03 22.89 14.19
C ILE A 351 27.96 24.17 13.33
N PRO A 352 28.75 24.31 12.25
CA PRO A 352 28.71 25.52 11.42
C PRO A 352 27.38 25.67 10.68
N ILE A 353 26.74 24.57 10.27
CA ILE A 353 25.45 24.60 9.55
C ILE A 353 24.33 25.16 10.43
N LEU A 354 24.35 24.85 11.73
CA LEU A 354 23.32 25.30 12.67
C LEU A 354 23.48 26.79 13.05
N SER A 355 24.67 27.39 12.86
CA SER A 355 24.95 28.82 13.14
C SER A 355 24.38 29.28 14.49
N ILE A 356 24.57 28.46 15.54
CA ILE A 356 23.93 28.67 16.85
C ILE A 356 24.40 29.98 17.49
N ASP A 357 25.64 30.39 17.19
CA ASP A 357 26.21 31.64 17.62
C ASP A 357 25.41 32.85 17.13
N GLU A 358 24.97 32.84 15.88
CA GLU A 358 24.09 33.87 15.30
C GLU A 358 22.71 33.83 15.93
N VAL A 359 22.14 32.63 16.13
CA VAL A 359 20.83 32.45 16.78
C VAL A 359 20.82 33.07 18.19
N ILE A 360 21.88 32.88 18.97
CA ILE A 360 22.00 33.49 20.31
C ILE A 360 22.12 35.02 20.19
N VAL A 361 22.93 35.51 19.25
CA VAL A 361 23.12 36.96 19.06
C VAL A 361 21.81 37.65 18.68
N ASP A 362 21.08 37.08 17.72
CA ASP A 362 19.81 37.61 17.26
C ASP A 362 18.73 37.52 18.34
N ARG A 363 18.73 36.44 19.13
CA ARG A 363 17.81 36.31 20.26
C ARG A 363 18.07 37.39 21.31
N VAL A 364 19.33 37.69 21.63
CA VAL A 364 19.67 38.78 22.57
C VAL A 364 19.32 40.13 21.98
N LYS A 365 19.61 40.40 20.70
CA LYS A 365 19.28 41.67 20.02
C LYS A 365 17.78 41.93 19.90
N SER A 366 16.99 40.88 19.67
CA SER A 366 15.52 40.95 19.57
C SER A 366 14.81 41.07 20.92
N THR A 367 15.52 40.81 22.03
CA THR A 367 14.98 41.00 23.38
C THR A 367 14.78 42.48 23.66
N SER A 368 13.61 42.85 24.19
CA SER A 368 13.30 44.24 24.47
C SER A 368 14.23 44.79 25.57
N PRO A 369 14.61 46.08 25.52
CA PRO A 369 15.43 46.68 26.57
C PRO A 369 14.84 46.55 27.99
N ALA A 370 13.50 46.52 28.11
CA ALA A 370 12.81 46.35 29.39
C ALA A 370 12.93 44.91 29.92
N ASP A 371 12.82 43.91 29.05
CA ASP A 371 13.01 42.51 29.45
C ASP A 371 14.47 42.24 29.82
N LEU A 372 15.42 42.87 29.11
CA LEU A 372 16.84 42.81 29.43
C LEU A 372 17.16 43.47 30.77
N GLU A 373 16.56 44.63 31.07
CA GLU A 373 16.61 45.28 32.39
C GLU A 373 16.07 44.34 33.47
N ALA A 374 14.87 43.80 33.29
CA ALA A 374 14.25 42.90 34.27
C ALA A 374 15.09 41.62 34.51
N ALA A 375 15.67 41.04 33.47
CA ALA A 375 16.54 39.86 33.58
C ALA A 375 17.82 40.17 34.37
N ILE A 376 18.46 41.31 34.11
CA ILE A 376 19.69 41.71 34.81
C ILE A 376 19.38 42.13 36.25
N GLU A 377 18.35 42.95 36.47
CA GLU A 377 17.90 43.32 37.81
C GLU A 377 17.55 42.09 38.64
N GLY A 378 16.91 41.07 38.06
CA GLY A 378 16.63 39.81 38.75
C GLY A 378 17.89 39.10 39.28
N ILE A 379 19.05 39.32 38.64
CA ILE A 379 20.32 38.71 39.02
C ILE A 379 21.11 39.61 39.99
N VAL A 380 21.14 40.93 39.78
CA VAL A 380 22.05 41.86 40.49
C VAL A 380 21.37 42.90 41.40
N LYS A 381 20.08 42.75 41.71
CA LYS A 381 19.31 43.75 42.49
C LYS A 381 19.97 44.12 43.83
N ASN A 382 20.47 43.13 44.56
CA ASN A 382 21.02 43.33 45.90
C ASN A 382 22.35 44.10 45.82
N GLU A 383 23.16 43.80 44.82
CA GLU A 383 24.44 44.42 44.53
C GLU A 383 24.25 45.88 44.12
N LEU A 384 23.28 46.16 43.25
CA LEU A 384 22.91 47.52 42.87
C LEU A 384 22.41 48.31 44.08
N GLN A 385 21.54 47.73 44.92
CA GLN A 385 21.04 48.39 46.13
C GLN A 385 22.14 48.66 47.16
N ALA A 386 23.15 47.78 47.26
CA ALA A 386 24.32 48.01 48.10
C ALA A 386 25.09 49.26 47.64
N ILE A 387 25.26 49.46 46.33
CA ILE A 387 25.93 50.66 45.77
C ILE A 387 25.15 51.94 46.09
N VAL A 388 23.82 51.91 46.03
CA VAL A 388 22.98 53.06 46.42
C VAL A 388 23.13 53.37 47.91
N THR A 389 23.09 52.33 48.75
CA THR A 389 23.21 52.47 50.21
C THR A 389 24.59 53.01 50.59
N LEU A 390 25.67 52.50 49.98
CA LEU A 390 27.02 53.01 50.17
C LEU A 390 27.15 54.49 49.74
N GLY A 391 26.48 54.89 48.66
CA GLY A 391 26.39 56.30 48.25
C GLY A 391 25.79 57.20 49.32
N GLY A 392 24.68 56.74 49.93
CA GLY A 392 24.05 57.45 51.05
C GLY A 392 24.95 57.54 52.28
N VAL A 393 25.61 56.43 52.65
CA VAL A 393 26.55 56.41 53.78
C VAL A 393 27.74 57.35 53.52
N LEU A 394 28.34 57.30 52.33
CA LEU A 394 29.46 58.17 51.97
C LEU A 394 29.05 59.65 51.98
N GLY A 395 27.89 59.97 51.42
CA GLY A 395 27.33 61.32 51.45
C GLY A 395 27.09 61.84 52.87
N PHE A 396 26.62 60.96 53.77
CA PHE A 396 26.47 61.29 55.18
C PHE A 396 27.82 61.56 55.86
N VAL A 397 28.83 60.73 55.60
CA VAL A 397 30.20 60.92 56.13
C VAL A 397 30.83 62.22 55.62
N ILE A 398 30.68 62.53 54.34
CA ILE A 398 31.19 63.78 53.75
C ILE A 398 30.49 64.98 54.40
N GLY A 399 29.17 64.92 54.58
CA GLY A 399 28.43 65.98 55.26
C GLY A 399 28.83 66.12 56.74
N LEU A 400 29.17 65.03 57.45
CA LEU A 400 29.75 65.10 58.80
C LEU A 400 31.08 65.85 58.81
N LEU A 401 31.97 65.55 57.85
CA LEU A 401 33.24 66.27 57.71
C LEU A 401 33.02 67.75 57.41
N GLN A 402 32.02 68.08 56.59
CA GLN A 402 31.66 69.47 56.29
C GLN A 402 31.12 70.22 57.51
N THR A 403 30.34 69.55 58.36
CA THR A 403 29.89 70.08 59.66
C THR A 403 31.08 70.35 60.58
N VAL A 404 32.03 69.42 60.68
CA VAL A 404 33.25 69.60 61.49
C VAL A 404 34.07 70.79 60.98
N PHE A 405 34.22 70.94 59.66
CA PHE A 405 34.91 72.08 59.06
C PHE A 405 34.19 73.42 59.34
N LEU A 406 32.86 73.45 59.26
CA LEU A 406 32.06 74.63 59.59
C LEU A 406 32.23 75.07 61.06
N ILE A 407 32.28 74.11 61.99
CA ILE A 407 32.54 74.38 63.41
C ILE A 407 33.95 74.98 63.58
N LEU A 408 34.95 74.40 62.91
CA LEU A 408 36.34 74.87 62.99
C LEU A 408 36.55 76.26 62.35
N SER A 409 35.73 76.64 61.36
CA SER A 409 35.82 77.94 60.68
C SER A 409 35.10 79.10 61.39
N GLN A 410 34.28 78.80 62.41
CA GLN A 410 33.57 79.82 63.22
C GLN A 410 34.32 80.21 64.51
N TYR A 411 35.44 79.54 64.80
CA TYR A 411 36.43 79.93 65.80
C TYR A 411 37.65 80.53 65.09
#